data_AF-A0A8H3ALW4-F1
#
_entry.id   AF-A0A8H3ALW4-F1
#
_cell.length_a   1.000
_cell.length_b   1.000
_cell.length_c   1.000
_cell.angle_alpha   90.00
_cell.angle_beta   90.00
_cell.angle_gamma   90.00
#
_symmetry.space_group_name_H-M   'P 1'
#
loop_
_entity.id
_entity.type
_entity.pdbx_description
1 polymer ?
#
loop_
_entity_poly.entity_id
_entity_poly.type
_entity_poly.pdbx_seq_one_letter_code
_entity_poly.pdbx_strand_id
1 'polypeptide(L)'
;MTEADPRGGWWISSEKSRSGTGQTEEKKFIRYHVKELTLLATDAVTSRMFMLSCATNMFNLSTLGVIYDTLSSRPWHSIVLPTTPALIVNEIVDILPELFVHLYYFGAGFKSSLLRVWAKSTSARVHTGFIIMDRQHFNDSLAVSKFEYAAHSIRPYGFQLPLPESLCGCWGQNADWKLRHMSSNFGESFYFLRSSCCARELHVAIFKDRRTTIKKHGTTIMQEDWDESKKNFTFDPSRMVHMVQSPARRGAQLETQRPQHEGPWTLAGREAREQIASSVAATMV
;
A
#
# COMPACT_ATOMS: atom_id res chain seq x y z
N MET A 1 6.50 -16.06 5.45
CA MET A 1 7.90 -15.68 5.67
C MET A 1 7.98 -14.98 7.02
N THR A 2 8.85 -15.44 7.91
CA THR A 2 9.09 -14.82 9.21
C THR A 2 10.52 -14.33 9.22
N GLU A 3 10.74 -13.07 9.59
CA GLU A 3 12.03 -12.66 10.13
C GLU A 3 12.13 -13.35 11.49
N ALA A 4 12.83 -14.49 11.54
CA ALA A 4 12.66 -15.47 12.62
C ALA A 4 13.56 -15.23 13.85
N ASP A 5 14.18 -14.05 14.00
CA ASP A 5 15.05 -13.76 15.15
C ASP A 5 14.93 -12.29 15.61
N PRO A 6 14.91 -12.01 16.92
CA PRO A 6 14.93 -10.64 17.48
C PRO A 6 16.12 -9.78 17.00
N ARG A 7 17.20 -10.39 16.50
CA ARG A 7 18.39 -9.72 15.94
C ARG A 7 18.23 -9.35 14.46
N GLY A 8 17.11 -9.73 13.84
CA GLY A 8 16.82 -9.50 12.43
C GLY A 8 17.44 -10.51 11.46
N GLY A 9 17.00 -10.44 10.21
CA GLY A 9 17.49 -11.24 9.08
C GLY A 9 16.76 -12.57 8.82
N TRP A 10 17.17 -13.24 7.74
CA TRP A 10 16.52 -14.45 7.22
C TRP A 10 17.25 -15.71 7.71
N TRP A 11 16.52 -16.70 8.21
CA TRP A 11 17.10 -17.89 8.84
C TRP A 11 16.48 -19.16 8.28
N ILE A 12 17.29 -20.18 7.98
CA ILE A 12 16.81 -21.50 7.54
C ILE A 12 17.26 -22.55 8.56
N SER A 13 16.33 -23.41 8.98
CA SER A 13 16.64 -24.66 9.65
C SER A 13 16.73 -25.79 8.62
N SER A 14 17.85 -26.48 8.55
CA SER A 14 18.06 -27.64 7.67
C SER A 14 18.32 -28.86 8.53
N GLU A 15 17.63 -29.97 8.27
CA GLU A 15 17.90 -31.26 8.94
C GLU A 15 19.35 -31.74 8.75
N LYS A 16 20.05 -31.25 7.71
CA LYS A 16 21.45 -31.58 7.45
C LYS A 16 22.44 -30.82 8.34
N SER A 17 22.04 -29.74 9.02
CA SER A 17 22.89 -29.12 10.04
C SER A 17 22.60 -29.75 11.41
N ARG A 18 23.45 -30.70 11.81
CA ARG A 18 23.43 -31.30 13.16
C ARG A 18 23.60 -30.27 14.30
N SER A 19 23.92 -29.03 13.97
CA SER A 19 23.91 -27.86 14.84
C SER A 19 23.42 -26.63 14.06
N GLY A 20 22.34 -25.98 14.49
CA GLY A 20 22.15 -24.55 14.26
C GLY A 20 21.26 -24.16 13.07
N THR A 21 20.28 -23.34 13.40
CA THR A 21 19.70 -22.30 12.54
C THR A 21 20.82 -21.43 11.98
N GLY A 22 20.90 -21.29 10.65
CA GLY A 22 21.88 -20.43 9.98
C GLY A 22 21.22 -19.21 9.36
N GLN A 23 21.81 -18.03 9.56
CA GLN A 23 21.41 -16.83 8.85
C GLN A 23 21.74 -16.99 7.36
N THR A 24 20.92 -16.43 6.50
CA THR A 24 21.06 -16.53 5.05
C THR A 24 20.66 -15.25 4.36
N GLU A 25 21.08 -15.12 3.10
CA GLU A 25 20.63 -14.04 2.23
C GLU A 25 19.16 -14.25 1.86
N GLU A 26 18.43 -13.14 1.72
CA GLU A 26 17.01 -13.12 1.38
C GLU A 26 16.68 -13.94 0.13
N LYS A 27 17.51 -13.79 -0.92
CA LYS A 27 17.35 -14.52 -2.19
C LYS A 27 17.43 -16.03 -1.99
N LYS A 28 18.35 -16.49 -1.13
CA LYS A 28 18.53 -17.91 -0.83
C LYS A 28 17.39 -18.43 0.04
N PHE A 29 16.91 -17.62 0.99
CA PHE A 29 15.72 -17.91 1.79
C PHE A 29 14.49 -18.13 0.92
N ILE A 30 14.16 -17.17 0.04
CA ILE A 30 13.01 -17.27 -0.87
C ILE A 30 13.14 -18.52 -1.73
N ARG A 31 14.29 -18.72 -2.38
CA ARG A 31 14.54 -19.89 -3.25
C ARG A 31 14.36 -21.21 -2.52
N TYR A 32 14.84 -21.31 -1.28
CA TYR A 32 14.73 -22.53 -0.49
C TYR A 32 13.26 -22.88 -0.22
N HIS A 33 12.45 -21.91 0.21
CA HIS A 33 11.05 -22.15 0.57
C HIS A 33 10.10 -22.29 -0.62
N VAL A 34 10.40 -21.69 -1.77
CA VAL A 34 9.53 -21.77 -2.95
C VAL A 34 9.90 -22.90 -3.90
N LYS A 35 11.02 -23.62 -3.68
CA LYS A 35 11.53 -24.63 -4.62
C LYS A 35 10.50 -25.72 -4.94
N GLU A 36 9.97 -26.38 -3.92
CA GLU A 36 9.01 -27.47 -4.09
C GLU A 36 7.68 -26.96 -4.66
N LEU A 37 7.24 -25.77 -4.23
CA LEU A 37 6.06 -25.10 -4.79
C LEU A 37 6.23 -24.76 -6.28
N THR A 38 7.44 -24.42 -6.70
CA THR A 38 7.76 -24.12 -8.11
C THR A 38 7.62 -25.35 -8.99
N LEU A 39 7.99 -26.54 -8.48
CA LEU A 39 7.79 -27.80 -9.20
C LEU A 39 6.29 -28.04 -9.42
N LEU A 40 5.47 -27.96 -8.37
CA LEU A 40 4.02 -28.09 -8.47
C LEU A 40 3.38 -27.07 -9.42
N ALA A 41 3.89 -25.84 -9.44
CA ALA A 41 3.40 -24.79 -10.34
C ALA A 41 3.72 -25.03 -11.81
N THR A 42 4.78 -25.80 -12.11
CA THR A 42 5.17 -26.11 -13.49
C THR A 42 4.11 -27.00 -14.18
N ASP A 43 3.48 -27.88 -13.42
CA ASP A 43 2.48 -28.83 -13.93
C ASP A 43 1.05 -28.27 -13.90
N ALA A 44 0.86 -27.07 -13.34
CA ALA A 44 -0.46 -26.47 -13.15
C ALA A 44 -0.90 -25.64 -14.35
N VAL A 45 -2.18 -25.78 -14.75
CA VAL A 45 -2.79 -24.93 -15.80
C VAL A 45 -2.74 -23.44 -15.40
N THR A 46 -3.02 -23.14 -14.13
CA THR A 46 -2.78 -21.82 -13.55
C THR A 46 -2.23 -21.98 -12.15
N SER A 47 -1.35 -21.05 -11.77
CA SER A 47 -0.55 -21.12 -10.55
C SER A 47 -0.47 -19.73 -9.92
N ARG A 48 -0.89 -19.61 -8.66
CA ARG A 48 -0.95 -18.33 -7.95
C ARG A 48 -0.40 -18.49 -6.55
N MET A 49 0.45 -17.56 -6.14
CA MET A 49 1.09 -17.58 -4.83
C MET A 49 0.50 -16.49 -3.95
N PHE A 50 -0.04 -16.87 -2.80
CA PHE A 50 -0.45 -15.94 -1.75
C PHE A 50 0.58 -16.01 -0.63
N MET A 51 1.34 -14.95 -0.45
CA MET A 51 2.37 -14.91 0.58
C MET A 51 1.75 -14.41 1.88
N LEU A 52 2.10 -15.09 2.97
CA LEU A 52 1.77 -14.70 4.34
C LEU A 52 3.08 -14.32 5.01
N SER A 53 3.12 -13.15 5.64
CA SER A 53 4.32 -12.66 6.32
C SER A 53 4.02 -12.22 7.74
N CYS A 54 4.91 -12.61 8.65
CA CYS A 54 4.90 -12.13 10.03
C CYS A 54 6.15 -11.27 10.20
N ALA A 55 5.98 -10.05 10.74
CA ALA A 55 7.06 -9.12 11.06
C ALA A 55 7.90 -8.59 9.87
N THR A 56 7.61 -8.97 8.63
CA THR A 56 8.43 -8.56 7.49
C THR A 56 8.17 -7.10 7.14
N ASN A 57 9.19 -6.25 7.24
CA ASN A 57 9.18 -4.96 6.59
C ASN A 57 9.36 -5.16 5.08
N MET A 58 8.30 -5.57 4.38
CA MET A 58 8.27 -5.72 2.92
C MET A 58 8.65 -4.42 2.19
N PHE A 59 8.63 -3.28 2.88
CA PHE A 59 8.99 -1.97 2.36
C PHE A 59 10.45 -1.59 2.58
N ASN A 60 11.29 -2.49 3.11
CA ASN A 60 12.73 -2.29 2.95
C ASN A 60 13.05 -2.33 1.44
N LEU A 61 13.75 -1.29 0.97
CA LEU A 61 13.93 -0.87 -0.42
C LEU A 61 14.54 -1.92 -1.39
N SER A 62 14.84 -3.13 -0.93
CA SER A 62 15.40 -4.22 -1.73
C SER A 62 14.53 -5.49 -1.75
N THR A 63 13.75 -5.76 -0.70
CA THR A 63 13.04 -7.03 -0.52
C THR A 63 12.05 -7.32 -1.64
N LEU A 64 11.22 -6.33 -2.02
CA LEU A 64 10.27 -6.49 -3.12
C LEU A 64 10.95 -6.74 -4.46
N GLY A 65 12.08 -6.07 -4.72
CA GLY A 65 12.90 -6.31 -5.91
C GLY A 65 13.46 -7.73 -5.92
N VAL A 66 13.99 -8.20 -4.79
CA VAL A 66 14.52 -9.57 -4.66
C VAL A 66 13.42 -10.61 -4.88
N ILE A 67 12.22 -10.42 -4.32
CA ILE A 67 11.06 -11.29 -4.54
C ILE A 67 10.68 -11.29 -6.02
N TYR A 68 10.54 -10.11 -6.63
CA TYR A 68 10.22 -9.96 -8.04
C TYR A 68 11.24 -10.70 -8.92
N ASP A 69 12.54 -10.44 -8.74
CA ASP A 69 13.59 -11.07 -9.56
C ASP A 69 13.68 -12.58 -9.34
N THR A 70 13.41 -13.04 -8.11
CA THR A 70 13.50 -14.46 -7.77
C THR A 70 12.33 -15.27 -8.31
N LEU A 71 11.14 -14.67 -8.35
CA LEU A 71 9.89 -15.37 -8.69
C LEU A 71 9.35 -15.05 -10.09
N SER A 72 9.72 -13.93 -10.70
CA SER A 72 9.22 -13.51 -12.03
C SER A 72 9.53 -14.51 -13.15
N SER A 73 10.71 -15.14 -13.09
CA SER A 73 11.13 -16.18 -14.04
C SER A 73 10.53 -17.57 -13.76
N ARG A 74 9.77 -17.73 -12.67
CA ARG A 74 9.15 -19.00 -12.26
C ARG A 74 7.72 -19.10 -12.78
N PRO A 75 7.12 -20.29 -12.92
CA PRO A 75 5.83 -20.49 -13.58
C PRO A 75 4.67 -20.08 -12.67
N TRP A 76 4.65 -18.84 -12.20
CA TRP A 76 3.57 -18.23 -11.44
C TRP A 76 2.82 -17.24 -12.33
N HIS A 77 1.49 -17.34 -12.40
CA HIS A 77 0.67 -16.35 -13.09
C HIS A 77 0.50 -15.09 -12.23
N SER A 78 0.34 -15.29 -10.92
CA SER A 78 0.11 -14.19 -10.00
C SER A 78 0.82 -14.44 -8.66
N ILE A 79 1.36 -13.39 -8.05
CA ILE A 79 1.93 -13.38 -6.72
C ILE A 79 1.28 -12.24 -5.94
N VAL A 80 0.74 -12.55 -4.77
CA VAL A 80 0.11 -11.59 -3.87
C VAL A 80 0.92 -11.49 -2.60
N LEU A 81 1.36 -10.28 -2.28
CA LEU A 81 2.13 -9.96 -1.09
C LEU A 81 1.33 -9.03 -0.19
N PRO A 82 1.31 -9.22 1.13
CA PRO A 82 0.67 -8.29 2.05
C PRO A 82 1.56 -7.05 2.21
N THR A 83 0.96 -5.87 2.36
CA THR A 83 1.70 -4.64 2.68
C THR A 83 1.96 -4.47 4.18
N THR A 84 1.28 -5.23 5.04
CA THR A 84 1.36 -5.08 6.50
C THR A 84 1.91 -6.33 7.18
N PRO A 85 2.77 -6.20 8.22
CA PRO A 85 3.44 -7.32 8.87
C PRO A 85 2.59 -8.10 9.89
N ALA A 86 1.29 -7.80 10.03
CA ALA A 86 0.41 -8.46 11.00
C ALA A 86 0.10 -9.91 10.59
N LEU A 87 -0.20 -10.80 11.53
CA LEU A 87 -0.70 -12.14 11.20
C LEU A 87 -2.10 -12.03 10.58
N ILE A 88 -2.17 -12.09 9.24
CA ILE A 88 -3.39 -11.95 8.42
C ILE A 88 -4.06 -13.32 8.16
N VAL A 89 -3.75 -14.37 8.91
CA VAL A 89 -4.27 -15.72 8.60
C VAL A 89 -5.80 -15.71 8.58
N ASN A 90 -6.41 -15.14 9.62
CA ASN A 90 -7.88 -15.09 9.73
C ASN A 90 -8.52 -14.26 8.62
N GLU A 91 -7.90 -13.15 8.21
CA GLU A 91 -8.47 -12.26 7.19
C GLU A 91 -8.27 -12.79 5.76
N ILE A 92 -7.20 -13.55 5.50
CA ILE A 92 -6.99 -14.23 4.21
C ILE A 92 -7.86 -15.47 4.09
N VAL A 93 -8.13 -16.17 5.19
CA VAL A 93 -9.12 -17.28 5.22
C VAL A 93 -10.51 -16.79 4.81
N ASP A 94 -10.88 -15.54 5.12
CA ASP A 94 -12.15 -14.96 4.65
C ASP A 94 -12.16 -14.63 3.14
N ILE A 95 -10.98 -14.36 2.55
CA ILE A 95 -10.85 -13.97 1.14
C ILE A 95 -10.78 -15.18 0.21
N LEU A 96 -10.03 -16.21 0.59
CA LEU A 96 -9.68 -17.32 -0.32
C LEU A 96 -10.89 -18.11 -0.84
N PRO A 97 -11.91 -18.47 -0.04
CA PRO A 97 -13.06 -19.23 -0.54
C PRO A 97 -13.86 -18.47 -1.60
N GLU A 98 -14.23 -17.21 -1.34
CA GLU A 98 -14.98 -16.40 -2.31
C GLU A 98 -14.13 -16.11 -3.56
N LEU A 99 -12.82 -15.89 -3.40
CA LEU A 99 -11.91 -15.73 -4.52
C LEU A 99 -11.82 -16.99 -5.38
N PHE A 100 -11.71 -18.17 -4.77
CA PHE A 100 -11.71 -19.45 -5.48
C PHE A 100 -12.98 -19.59 -6.33
N VAL A 101 -14.15 -19.25 -5.78
CA VAL A 101 -15.41 -19.29 -6.54
C VAL A 101 -15.35 -18.39 -7.77
N HIS A 102 -14.88 -17.15 -7.60
CA HIS A 102 -14.77 -16.20 -8.71
C HIS A 102 -13.81 -16.64 -9.81
N LEU A 103 -12.66 -17.21 -9.45
CA LEU A 103 -11.65 -17.62 -10.44
C LEU A 103 -12.07 -18.89 -11.17
N TYR A 104 -12.51 -19.92 -10.44
CA TYR A 104 -12.68 -21.26 -11.00
C TYR A 104 -14.08 -21.54 -11.53
N TYR A 105 -15.13 -20.95 -10.95
CA TYR A 105 -16.50 -21.18 -11.41
C TYR A 105 -17.00 -20.08 -12.35
N PHE A 106 -16.57 -18.84 -12.16
CA PHE A 106 -17.01 -17.71 -13.00
C PHE A 106 -16.00 -17.28 -14.06
N GLY A 107 -14.78 -17.84 -14.06
CA GLY A 107 -13.73 -17.47 -15.01
C GLY A 107 -13.35 -15.99 -14.95
N ALA A 108 -13.56 -15.34 -13.80
CA ALA A 108 -13.32 -13.91 -13.66
C ALA A 108 -11.81 -13.60 -13.56
N GLY A 109 -11.42 -12.40 -14.00
CA GLY A 109 -10.03 -11.94 -13.92
C GLY A 109 -9.49 -11.93 -12.48
N PHE A 110 -8.21 -12.23 -12.32
CA PHE A 110 -7.59 -12.38 -11.00
C PHE A 110 -7.62 -11.08 -10.18
N LYS A 111 -7.00 -10.03 -10.71
CA LYS A 111 -6.94 -8.70 -10.07
C LYS A 111 -8.33 -8.18 -9.69
N SER A 112 -9.31 -8.28 -10.59
CA SER A 112 -10.67 -7.78 -10.34
C SER A 112 -11.40 -8.59 -9.27
N SER A 113 -11.23 -9.92 -9.24
CA SER A 113 -11.82 -10.81 -8.24
C SER A 113 -11.22 -10.58 -6.86
N LEU A 114 -9.89 -10.51 -6.76
CA LEU A 114 -9.21 -10.26 -5.48
C LEU A 114 -9.61 -8.90 -4.90
N LEU A 115 -9.58 -7.84 -5.72
CA LEU A 115 -10.00 -6.50 -5.28
C LEU A 115 -11.45 -6.48 -4.81
N ARG A 116 -12.34 -7.20 -5.49
CA ARG A 116 -13.74 -7.31 -5.10
C ARG A 116 -13.90 -7.96 -3.73
N VAL A 117 -13.32 -9.15 -3.55
CA VAL A 117 -13.48 -9.93 -2.31
C VAL A 117 -12.87 -9.19 -1.12
N TRP A 118 -11.66 -8.64 -1.30
CA TRP A 118 -11.02 -7.85 -0.26
C TRP A 118 -11.78 -6.57 0.07
N ALA A 119 -12.25 -5.81 -0.93
CA ALA A 119 -12.99 -4.57 -0.70
C ALA A 119 -14.29 -4.80 0.09
N LYS A 120 -14.92 -5.97 -0.09
CA LYS A 120 -16.13 -6.37 0.64
C LYS A 120 -15.87 -6.63 2.13
N SER A 121 -14.74 -7.23 2.49
CA SER A 121 -14.39 -7.53 3.89
C SER A 121 -13.88 -6.29 4.63
N THR A 122 -14.65 -5.81 5.62
CA THR A 122 -14.25 -4.67 6.46
C THR A 122 -13.01 -4.97 7.28
N SER A 123 -12.91 -6.18 7.86
CA SER A 123 -11.73 -6.59 8.63
C SER A 123 -10.49 -6.53 7.76
N ALA A 124 -10.50 -7.28 6.64
CA ALA A 124 -9.34 -7.38 5.78
C ALA A 124 -8.91 -6.01 5.24
N ARG A 125 -9.83 -5.18 4.73
CA ARG A 125 -9.42 -3.89 4.10
C ARG A 125 -8.89 -2.85 5.07
N VAL A 126 -9.35 -2.82 6.32
CA VAL A 126 -8.91 -1.81 7.30
C VAL A 126 -7.48 -2.10 7.75
N HIS A 127 -7.14 -3.38 7.90
CA HIS A 127 -5.85 -3.82 8.42
C HIS A 127 -4.82 -4.15 7.34
N THR A 128 -5.24 -4.36 6.10
CA THR A 128 -4.34 -4.87 5.04
C THR A 128 -4.39 -4.03 3.78
N GLY A 129 -3.25 -3.96 3.10
CA GLY A 129 -3.18 -3.76 1.66
C GLY A 129 -2.41 -4.91 1.04
N PHE A 130 -2.28 -4.90 -0.28
CA PHE A 130 -1.51 -5.91 -0.99
C PHE A 130 -0.77 -5.36 -2.20
N ILE A 131 0.30 -6.03 -2.54
CA ILE A 131 1.01 -5.89 -3.80
C ILE A 131 0.63 -7.10 -4.64
N ILE A 132 0.13 -6.83 -5.84
CA ILE A 132 -0.16 -7.85 -6.84
C ILE A 132 0.94 -7.75 -7.89
N MET A 133 1.60 -8.88 -8.15
CA MET A 133 2.40 -9.11 -9.33
C MET A 133 1.62 -10.07 -10.21
N ASP A 134 1.13 -9.65 -11.37
CA ASP A 134 0.22 -10.45 -12.20
C ASP A 134 0.63 -10.40 -13.67
N ARG A 135 0.39 -11.50 -14.39
CA ARG A 135 0.59 -11.59 -15.83
C ARG A 135 -0.45 -12.49 -16.47
N GLN A 136 -0.76 -12.22 -17.72
CA GLN A 136 -1.74 -13.00 -18.48
C GLN A 136 -1.11 -14.30 -19.01
N HIS A 137 0.10 -14.21 -19.56
CA HIS A 137 0.86 -15.36 -20.06
C HIS A 137 2.22 -15.46 -19.39
N PHE A 138 2.78 -16.67 -19.33
CA PHE A 138 4.08 -16.93 -18.70
C PHE A 138 5.23 -16.12 -19.30
N ASN A 139 5.19 -15.82 -20.60
CA ASN A 139 6.24 -15.06 -21.28
C ASN A 139 6.11 -13.55 -21.05
N ASP A 140 5.00 -13.09 -20.47
CA ASP A 140 4.80 -11.68 -20.17
C ASP A 140 5.58 -11.30 -18.90
N SER A 141 5.96 -10.02 -18.84
CA SER A 141 6.49 -9.45 -17.60
C SER A 141 5.38 -9.33 -16.56
N LEU A 142 5.71 -9.55 -15.29
CA LEU A 142 4.76 -9.35 -14.20
C LEU A 142 4.47 -7.86 -14.04
N ALA A 143 3.22 -7.46 -14.23
CA ALA A 143 2.77 -6.13 -13.88
C ALA A 143 2.62 -6.03 -12.36
N VAL A 144 3.29 -5.07 -11.75
CA VAL A 144 3.30 -4.89 -10.29
C VAL A 144 2.49 -3.65 -9.90
N SER A 145 1.49 -3.85 -9.04
CA SER A 145 0.68 -2.76 -8.49
C SER A 145 0.44 -2.97 -7.00
N LYS A 146 0.49 -1.88 -6.23
CA LYS A 146 0.10 -1.85 -4.81
C LYS A 146 -1.33 -1.36 -4.66
N PHE A 147 -2.06 -1.93 -3.72
CA PHE A 147 -3.42 -1.56 -3.37
C PHE A 147 -3.55 -1.38 -1.87
N GLU A 148 -4.16 -0.27 -1.47
CA GLU A 148 -4.44 0.01 -0.07
C GLU A 148 -5.84 0.61 0.08
N TYR A 149 -6.47 0.35 1.23
CA TYR A 149 -7.73 0.98 1.55
C TYR A 149 -7.52 2.50 1.70
N ALA A 150 -8.39 3.28 1.06
CA ALA A 150 -8.20 4.72 0.89
C ALA A 150 -9.38 5.55 1.40
N ALA A 151 -9.95 5.18 2.54
CA ALA A 151 -10.98 5.98 3.18
C ALA A 151 -10.45 7.37 3.54
N HIS A 152 -11.11 8.43 3.06
CA HIS A 152 -10.67 9.80 3.25
C HIS A 152 -10.49 10.22 4.72
N SER A 153 -11.27 9.62 5.63
CA SER A 153 -11.24 9.93 7.07
C SER A 153 -10.19 9.14 7.88
N ILE A 154 -9.55 8.13 7.29
CA ILE A 154 -8.64 7.25 8.03
C ILE A 154 -7.30 7.17 7.32
N ARG A 155 -7.36 6.95 6.01
CA ARG A 155 -6.22 6.64 5.16
C ARG A 155 -6.34 7.30 3.77
N PRO A 156 -6.46 8.64 3.65
CA PRO A 156 -6.57 9.29 2.34
C PRO A 156 -5.37 8.91 1.46
N TYR A 157 -5.64 8.50 0.22
CA TYR A 157 -4.60 8.02 -0.72
C TYR A 157 -3.66 6.93 -0.15
N GLY A 158 -4.11 6.09 0.78
CA GLY A 158 -3.26 5.04 1.38
C GLY A 158 -2.35 5.54 2.51
N PHE A 159 -2.32 6.85 2.81
CA PHE A 159 -1.54 7.39 3.91
C PHE A 159 -2.30 7.37 5.24
N GLN A 160 -1.79 6.67 6.26
CA GLN A 160 -2.43 6.54 7.56
C GLN A 160 -2.41 7.85 8.34
N LEU A 161 -3.57 8.40 8.67
CA LEU A 161 -3.69 9.60 9.49
C LEU A 161 -3.39 9.30 10.97
N PRO A 162 -2.90 10.31 11.72
CA PRO A 162 -2.82 10.21 13.18
C PRO A 162 -4.22 10.02 13.78
N LEU A 163 -4.31 9.28 14.88
CA LEU A 163 -5.56 9.10 15.61
C LEU A 163 -6.04 10.43 16.18
N PRO A 164 -7.35 10.76 16.08
CA PRO A 164 -7.88 11.97 16.71
C PRO A 164 -7.61 12.00 18.22
N GLU A 165 -7.66 10.85 18.89
CA GLU A 165 -7.41 10.73 20.33
C GLU A 165 -6.00 11.15 20.71
N SER A 166 -4.98 10.83 19.90
CA SER A 166 -3.60 11.20 20.19
C SER A 166 -3.36 12.71 20.05
N LEU A 167 -4.13 13.39 19.20
CA LEU A 167 -4.04 14.84 19.00
C LEU A 167 -4.94 15.63 19.97
N CYS A 168 -6.09 15.07 20.35
CA CYS A 168 -7.08 15.73 21.19
C CYS A 168 -6.97 15.36 22.68
N GLY A 169 -6.28 14.27 23.02
CA GLY A 169 -6.26 13.71 24.39
C GLY A 169 -7.57 13.04 24.81
N CYS A 170 -8.48 12.76 23.87
CA CYS A 170 -9.84 12.26 24.12
C CYS A 170 -9.94 10.72 24.11
N TRP A 171 -9.00 10.03 24.76
CA TRP A 171 -8.89 8.58 24.75
C TRP A 171 -10.18 7.88 25.20
N GLY A 172 -10.55 6.80 24.51
CA GLY A 172 -11.73 5.98 24.84
C GLY A 172 -13.07 6.52 24.31
N GLN A 173 -13.08 7.65 23.59
CA GLN A 173 -14.31 8.23 23.03
C GLN A 173 -14.68 7.71 21.63
N ASN A 174 -13.94 6.72 21.10
CA ASN A 174 -14.06 6.24 19.71
C ASN A 174 -14.08 7.41 18.71
N ALA A 175 -13.09 8.29 18.86
CA ALA A 175 -13.05 9.52 18.09
C ALA A 175 -12.59 9.24 16.65
N ASP A 176 -13.13 10.02 15.71
CA ASP A 176 -12.88 9.87 14.29
C ASP A 176 -12.69 11.21 13.60
N TRP A 177 -12.02 11.18 12.45
CA TRP A 177 -11.94 12.34 11.57
C TRP A 177 -13.18 12.39 10.68
N LYS A 178 -13.85 13.54 10.64
CA LYS A 178 -14.92 13.82 9.69
C LYS A 178 -14.40 14.70 8.57
N LEU A 179 -14.48 14.21 7.32
CA LEU A 179 -14.17 15.01 6.13
C LEU A 179 -15.17 16.16 6.01
N ARG A 180 -14.65 17.39 5.93
CA ARG A 180 -15.44 18.61 5.74
C ARG A 180 -15.35 19.13 4.32
N HIS A 181 -14.15 19.10 3.75
CA HIS A 181 -13.90 19.59 2.42
C HIS A 181 -12.76 18.79 1.79
N MET A 182 -12.76 18.73 0.45
CA MET A 182 -11.68 18.18 -0.34
C MET A 182 -11.49 19.05 -1.57
N SER A 183 -10.24 19.31 -1.92
CA SER A 183 -9.87 19.99 -3.16
C SER A 183 -8.68 19.28 -3.80
N SER A 184 -8.35 19.66 -5.03
CA SER A 184 -7.15 19.15 -5.71
C SER A 184 -6.56 20.26 -6.56
N ASN A 185 -5.27 20.49 -6.40
CA ASN A 185 -4.52 21.48 -7.17
C ASN A 185 -3.02 21.12 -7.14
N PHE A 186 -2.24 21.59 -8.11
CA PHE A 186 -0.78 21.39 -8.16
C PHE A 186 -0.31 19.91 -8.09
N GLY A 187 -1.13 18.96 -8.55
CA GLY A 187 -0.85 17.52 -8.40
C GLY A 187 -1.09 16.97 -6.98
N GLU A 188 -1.55 17.81 -6.06
CA GLU A 188 -1.89 17.46 -4.68
C GLU A 188 -3.40 17.28 -4.50
N SER A 189 -3.79 16.37 -3.60
CA SER A 189 -5.12 16.33 -3.02
C SER A 189 -5.08 16.88 -1.61
N PHE A 190 -5.99 17.80 -1.32
CA PHE A 190 -6.14 18.43 -0.02
C PHE A 190 -7.37 17.87 0.69
N TYR A 191 -7.19 17.50 1.96
CA TYR A 191 -8.22 16.96 2.84
C TYR A 191 -8.36 17.82 4.07
N PHE A 192 -9.58 18.25 4.37
CA PHE A 192 -9.89 19.06 5.54
C PHE A 192 -10.77 18.24 6.45
N LEU A 193 -10.20 17.85 7.57
CA LEU A 193 -10.78 16.90 8.50
C LEU A 193 -11.04 17.60 9.80
N ARG A 194 -12.11 17.21 10.48
CA ARG A 194 -12.45 17.70 11.81
C ARG A 194 -12.63 16.53 12.76
N SER A 195 -11.92 16.55 13.88
CA SER A 195 -12.08 15.54 14.93
C SER A 195 -13.49 15.61 15.51
N SER A 196 -14.11 14.46 15.74
CA SER A 196 -15.43 14.36 16.37
C SER A 196 -15.41 14.66 17.87
N CYS A 197 -14.31 14.41 18.58
CA CYS A 197 -14.27 14.58 20.03
C CYS A 197 -13.95 16.01 20.48
N CYS A 198 -13.00 16.68 19.82
CA CYS A 198 -12.50 17.98 20.27
C CYS A 198 -12.62 19.09 19.21
N ALA A 199 -13.22 18.77 18.06
CA ALA A 199 -13.43 19.70 16.95
C ALA A 199 -12.16 20.34 16.34
N ARG A 200 -10.95 19.90 16.71
CA ARG A 200 -9.69 20.28 16.05
C ARG A 200 -9.75 19.94 14.57
N GLU A 201 -9.13 20.78 13.74
CA GLU A 201 -9.04 20.54 12.31
C GLU A 201 -7.66 19.97 11.95
N LEU A 202 -7.63 18.98 11.05
CA LEU A 202 -6.44 18.42 10.44
C LEU A 202 -6.52 18.66 8.94
N HIS A 203 -5.53 19.39 8.41
CA HIS A 203 -5.45 19.73 7.00
C HIS A 203 -4.30 18.93 6.40
N VAL A 204 -4.58 18.14 5.37
CA VAL A 204 -3.62 17.18 4.81
C VAL A 204 -3.49 17.44 3.32
N ALA A 205 -2.27 17.65 2.85
CA ALA A 205 -1.93 17.67 1.43
C ALA A 205 -1.18 16.39 1.08
N ILE A 206 -1.58 15.74 -0.02
CA ILE A 206 -0.95 14.52 -0.53
C ILE A 206 -0.64 14.71 -2.01
N PHE A 207 0.63 14.72 -2.37
CA PHE A 207 1.06 14.65 -3.77
C PHE A 207 0.83 13.25 -4.30
N LYS A 208 0.08 13.15 -5.41
CA LYS A 208 -0.43 11.87 -5.89
C LYS A 208 0.63 11.03 -6.58
N ASP A 209 1.52 11.67 -7.34
CA ASP A 209 2.48 11.00 -8.21
C ASP A 209 1.80 9.88 -9.05
N ARG A 210 2.23 8.63 -8.91
CA ARG A 210 1.67 7.46 -9.61
C ARG A 210 0.42 6.87 -8.95
N ARG A 211 -0.09 7.48 -7.87
CA ARG A 211 -1.27 6.98 -7.15
C ARG A 211 -2.57 7.43 -7.78
N THR A 212 -3.45 6.47 -7.97
CA THR A 212 -4.83 6.69 -8.42
C THR A 212 -5.81 6.15 -7.38
N THR A 213 -7.08 6.55 -7.48
CA THR A 213 -8.14 6.00 -6.62
C THR A 213 -9.21 5.32 -7.47
N ILE A 214 -9.69 4.19 -6.98
CA ILE A 214 -10.69 3.34 -7.63
C ILE A 214 -11.82 3.11 -6.64
N LYS A 215 -13.07 3.27 -7.09
CA LYS A 215 -14.24 2.93 -6.29
C LYS A 215 -14.68 1.49 -6.60
N LYS A 216 -14.75 0.64 -5.57
CA LYS A 216 -15.23 -0.75 -5.67
C LYS A 216 -16.05 -1.11 -4.43
N HIS A 217 -17.24 -1.68 -4.63
CA HIS A 217 -18.12 -2.14 -3.54
C HIS A 217 -18.36 -1.10 -2.44
N GLY A 218 -18.61 0.16 -2.83
CA GLY A 218 -18.85 1.25 -1.87
C GLY A 218 -17.61 1.71 -1.11
N THR A 219 -16.42 1.20 -1.44
CA THR A 219 -15.14 1.59 -0.84
C THR A 219 -14.23 2.29 -1.84
N THR A 220 -13.35 3.14 -1.33
CA THR A 220 -12.27 3.77 -2.10
C THR A 220 -10.98 3.00 -1.86
N ILE A 221 -10.32 2.61 -2.94
CA ILE A 221 -9.06 1.87 -2.97
C ILE A 221 -8.03 2.78 -3.64
N MET A 222 -6.83 2.87 -3.09
CA MET A 222 -5.69 3.50 -3.75
C MET A 222 -4.93 2.42 -4.54
N GLN A 223 -4.58 2.70 -5.78
CA GLN A 223 -3.65 1.91 -6.57
C GLN A 223 -2.38 2.73 -6.83
N GLU A 224 -1.21 2.14 -6.60
CA GLU A 224 0.09 2.69 -6.98
C GLU A 224 0.76 1.70 -7.92
N ASP A 225 1.07 2.14 -9.14
CA ASP A 225 1.79 1.31 -10.10
C ASP A 225 3.30 1.38 -9.86
N TRP A 226 3.95 0.23 -9.99
CA TRP A 226 5.38 0.07 -9.77
C TRP A 226 6.21 0.86 -10.78
N ASP A 227 7.30 1.46 -10.31
CA ASP A 227 8.29 2.07 -11.20
C ASP A 227 9.31 1.02 -11.61
N GLU A 228 9.11 0.43 -12.79
CA GLU A 228 10.03 -0.56 -13.37
C GLU A 228 11.48 -0.08 -13.45
N SER A 229 11.69 1.22 -13.70
CA SER A 229 13.04 1.78 -13.82
C SER A 229 13.77 1.84 -12.48
N LYS A 230 13.03 2.11 -11.39
CA LYS A 230 13.56 2.22 -10.03
C LYS A 230 13.43 0.92 -9.24
N LYS A 231 12.71 -0.07 -9.79
CA LYS A 231 12.29 -1.29 -9.09
C LYS A 231 11.73 -0.99 -7.71
N ASN A 232 10.84 0.01 -7.63
CA ASN A 232 10.20 0.39 -6.38
C ASN A 232 8.88 1.15 -6.59
N PHE A 233 8.09 1.27 -5.52
CA PHE A 233 7.03 2.27 -5.39
C PHE A 233 7.65 3.65 -5.09
N THR A 234 7.08 4.70 -5.66
CA THR A 234 7.67 6.04 -5.63
C THR A 234 7.14 6.90 -4.50
N PHE A 235 6.03 6.51 -3.87
CA PHE A 235 5.44 7.31 -2.81
C PHE A 235 6.27 7.28 -1.53
N ASP A 236 6.78 8.46 -1.18
CA ASP A 236 7.51 8.72 0.05
C ASP A 236 6.72 9.71 0.91
N PRO A 237 6.13 9.26 2.04
CA PRO A 237 5.36 10.14 2.91
C PRO A 237 6.13 11.37 3.41
N SER A 238 7.46 11.26 3.57
CA SER A 238 8.28 12.37 4.09
C SER A 238 8.36 13.56 3.13
N ARG A 239 8.15 13.30 1.82
CA ARG A 239 8.22 14.31 0.75
C ARG A 239 6.86 14.63 0.16
N MET A 240 5.96 13.65 0.14
CA MET A 240 4.67 13.70 -0.55
C MET A 240 3.48 13.97 0.36
N VAL A 241 3.67 14.02 1.68
CA VAL A 241 2.59 14.33 2.64
C VAL A 241 2.97 15.55 3.46
N HIS A 242 2.04 16.48 3.60
CA HIS A 242 2.13 17.60 4.52
C HIS A 242 0.87 17.65 5.37
N MET A 243 1.03 17.87 6.68
CA MET A 243 -0.08 17.94 7.63
C MET A 243 0.04 19.20 8.48
N VAL A 244 -1.06 19.93 8.59
CA VAL A 244 -1.19 21.11 9.46
C VAL A 244 -2.35 20.87 10.41
N GLN A 245 -2.08 21.04 11.70
CA GLN A 245 -3.12 21.03 12.73
C GLN A 245 -3.56 22.45 13.01
N SER A 246 -4.85 22.65 13.19
CA SER A 246 -5.37 23.93 13.65
C SER A 246 -6.41 23.76 14.77
N PRO A 247 -6.55 24.77 15.65
CA PRO A 247 -7.53 24.76 16.73
C PRO A 247 -8.95 24.54 16.21
N ALA A 248 -9.86 24.14 17.11
CA ALA A 248 -11.27 24.13 16.80
C ALA A 248 -11.75 25.56 16.50
N ARG A 249 -12.27 25.79 15.30
CA ARG A 249 -12.72 27.10 14.86
C ARG A 249 -14.24 27.17 14.78
N ARG A 250 -14.82 28.26 15.29
CA ARG A 250 -16.27 28.55 15.23
C ARG A 250 -16.47 29.97 14.68
N GLY A 251 -17.27 30.11 13.62
CA GLY A 251 -17.61 31.40 13.02
C GLY A 251 -16.75 31.81 11.82
N ALA A 252 -17.27 32.74 11.01
CA ALA A 252 -16.72 33.13 9.69
C ALA A 252 -15.31 33.75 9.75
N GLN A 253 -14.97 34.50 10.81
CA GLN A 253 -13.66 35.13 10.99
C GLN A 253 -12.51 34.13 11.19
N LEU A 254 -12.81 32.90 11.62
CA LEU A 254 -11.80 31.86 11.77
C LEU A 254 -11.71 30.98 10.51
N GLU A 255 -12.71 30.99 9.63
CA GLU A 255 -12.64 30.34 8.32
C GLU A 255 -11.70 31.06 7.36
N THR A 256 -11.64 32.39 7.41
CA THR A 256 -10.70 33.20 6.60
C THR A 256 -9.23 32.98 6.98
N GLN A 257 -8.97 32.50 8.19
CA GLN A 257 -7.62 32.12 8.64
C GLN A 257 -7.25 30.67 8.28
N ARG A 258 -8.10 29.91 7.56
CA ARG A 258 -7.71 28.56 7.11
C ARG A 258 -6.48 28.70 6.20
N PRO A 259 -5.49 27.80 6.32
CA PRO A 259 -4.38 27.75 5.38
C PRO A 259 -4.88 27.86 3.94
N GLN A 260 -4.37 28.84 3.20
CA GLN A 260 -4.74 29.02 1.80
C GLN A 260 -3.87 28.14 0.91
N HIS A 261 -4.45 27.66 -0.19
CA HIS A 261 -3.80 26.74 -1.13
C HIS A 261 -3.32 27.50 -2.37
N GLU A 262 -2.57 28.58 -2.17
CA GLU A 262 -2.01 29.42 -3.24
C GLU A 262 -0.82 28.74 -3.97
N GLY A 263 -0.29 27.67 -3.38
CA GLY A 263 0.78 26.86 -3.94
C GLY A 263 0.81 25.44 -3.36
N PRO A 264 1.68 24.57 -3.89
CA PRO A 264 1.87 23.22 -3.38
C PRO A 264 2.42 23.24 -1.95
N TRP A 265 1.89 22.37 -1.08
CA TRP A 265 2.29 22.27 0.31
C TRP A 265 3.40 21.24 0.54
N THR A 266 3.40 20.18 -0.24
CA THR A 266 4.36 19.08 -0.12
C THR A 266 5.69 19.46 -0.77
N LEU A 267 6.77 18.80 -0.36
CA LEU A 267 8.08 19.00 -0.98
C LEU A 267 8.03 18.56 -2.45
N ALA A 268 7.44 17.39 -2.72
CA ALA A 268 7.30 16.86 -4.08
C ALA A 268 6.47 17.78 -4.99
N GLY A 269 5.40 18.39 -4.47
CA GLY A 269 4.61 19.36 -5.22
C GLY A 269 5.37 20.64 -5.55
N ARG A 270 6.23 21.13 -4.64
CA ARG A 270 7.11 22.29 -4.90
C ARG A 270 8.14 21.98 -5.99
N GLU A 271 8.84 20.86 -5.88
CA GLU A 271 9.83 20.42 -6.88
C GLU A 271 9.20 20.22 -8.27
N ALA A 272 8.01 19.59 -8.34
CA ALA A 272 7.30 19.38 -9.60
C ALA A 272 6.94 20.72 -10.28
N ARG A 273 6.55 21.73 -9.49
CA ARG A 273 6.27 23.08 -10.00
C ARG A 273 7.52 23.75 -10.57
N GLU A 274 8.66 23.62 -9.90
CA GLU A 274 9.95 24.18 -10.34
C GLU A 274 10.47 23.51 -11.63
N GLN A 275 10.29 22.19 -11.75
CA GLN A 275 10.64 21.46 -12.97
C GLN A 275 9.81 21.90 -14.18
N ILE A 276 8.50 22.13 -14.00
CA ILE A 276 7.63 22.64 -15.06
C ILE A 276 8.04 24.06 -15.46
N ALA A 277 8.32 24.93 -14.47
CA ALA A 277 8.77 26.29 -14.76
C ALA A 277 10.09 26.30 -15.56
N SER A 278 11.01 25.39 -15.22
CA SER A 278 12.31 25.25 -15.88
C SER A 278 12.19 24.68 -17.30
N SER A 279 11.31 23.70 -17.54
CA SER A 279 11.09 23.13 -18.87
C SER A 279 10.40 24.09 -19.82
N VAL A 280 9.45 24.88 -19.33
CA VAL A 280 8.80 25.96 -20.11
C VAL A 280 9.84 27.02 -20.51
N ALA A 281 10.71 27.43 -19.59
CA ALA A 281 11.80 28.37 -19.91
C ALA A 281 12.77 27.81 -20.96
N ALA A 282 13.12 26.52 -20.89
CA ALA A 282 14.00 25.87 -21.86
C ALA A 282 13.38 25.69 -23.26
N THR A 283 12.04 25.70 -23.37
CA THR A 283 11.34 25.55 -24.65
C THR A 283 11.11 26.90 -25.35
N MET A 284 11.33 28.02 -24.64
CA MET A 284 11.19 29.38 -25.15
C MET A 284 12.51 29.99 -25.66
N VAL A 285 13.61 29.23 -25.63
CA VAL A 285 14.94 29.58 -26.18
C VAL A 285 15.18 28.78 -27.44
#